data_AF-D0SRG0-F1
#
_entry.id   AF-D0SRG0-F1
#
_cell.length_a   1.000
_cell.length_b   1.000
_cell.length_c   1.000
_cell.angle_alpha   90.00
_cell.angle_beta   90.00
_cell.angle_gamma   90.00
#
_symmetry.space_group_name_H-M   'P 1'
#
loop_
_entity.id
_entity.type
_entity.pdbx_description
1 polymer ?
#
loop_
_entity_poly.entity_id
_entity_poly.type
_entity_poly.pdbx_seq_one_letter_code
_entity_poly.pdbx_strand_id
1 'polypeptide(L)'
;MINDHDLNHQQIQVKTDELKQLHEQLTQSVDRFNQNFAPLLVHKGQFKGKQIFIYEFSSIDDLRLTLAHEFGHTLGLKHTHNPKSLIYPRIKEQDPKNFQLTATDLALLNHTN
;
A
#
# COMPACT_ATOMS: atom_id res chain seq x y z
N MET A 1 7.08 -54.47 29.11
CA MET A 1 6.25 -53.26 29.22
C MET A 1 6.87 -52.23 28.31
N ILE A 2 6.18 -51.85 27.23
CA ILE A 2 6.63 -50.74 26.37
C ILE A 2 6.41 -49.47 27.19
N ASN A 3 7.45 -48.68 27.35
CA ASN A 3 7.54 -47.61 28.33
C ASN A 3 6.69 -46.42 27.86
N ASP A 4 5.71 -45.97 28.65
CA ASP A 4 4.82 -44.85 28.30
C ASP A 4 5.58 -43.56 27.93
N HIS A 5 6.80 -43.42 28.44
CA HIS A 5 7.73 -42.35 28.06
C HIS A 5 8.11 -42.38 26.57
N ASP A 6 8.37 -43.55 26.00
CA ASP A 6 8.76 -43.69 24.59
C ASP A 6 7.59 -43.36 23.66
N LEU A 7 6.37 -43.75 24.05
CA LEU A 7 5.13 -43.40 23.34
C LEU A 7 4.86 -41.90 23.37
N ASN A 8 5.09 -41.23 24.50
CA ASN A 8 4.96 -39.78 24.62
C ASN A 8 6.00 -39.04 23.79
N HIS A 9 7.26 -39.52 23.78
CA HIS A 9 8.31 -38.95 22.93
C HIS A 9 7.95 -39.07 21.45
N GLN A 10 7.46 -40.21 21.00
CA GLN A 10 7.00 -40.40 19.62
C GLN A 10 5.84 -39.46 19.25
N GLN A 11 4.85 -39.29 20.14
CA GLN A 11 3.75 -38.36 19.90
C GLN A 11 4.22 -36.91 19.81
N ILE A 12 5.20 -36.50 20.61
CA ILE A 12 5.77 -35.14 20.55
C ILE A 12 6.51 -34.93 19.22
N GLN A 13 7.26 -35.92 18.74
CA GLN A 13 7.95 -35.83 17.46
C GLN A 13 6.96 -35.67 16.31
N VAL A 14 5.93 -36.52 16.26
CA VAL A 14 4.88 -36.44 15.23
C VAL A 14 4.23 -35.05 15.21
N LYS A 15 3.84 -34.51 16.37
CA LYS A 15 3.26 -33.16 16.46
C LYS A 15 4.23 -32.05 16.05
N THR A 16 5.52 -32.24 16.32
CA THR A 16 6.55 -31.28 15.92
C THR A 16 6.72 -31.27 14.40
N ASP A 17 6.69 -32.45 13.78
CA ASP A 17 6.77 -32.59 12.33
C ASP A 17 5.52 -32.00 11.64
N GLU A 18 4.33 -32.24 12.19
CA GLU A 18 3.08 -31.63 11.72
C GLU A 18 3.12 -30.09 11.78
N LEU A 19 3.60 -29.53 12.89
CA LEU A 19 3.73 -28.07 13.05
C LEU A 19 4.74 -27.48 12.06
N LYS A 20 5.86 -28.17 11.82
CA LYS A 20 6.87 -27.75 10.86
C LYS A 20 6.29 -27.76 9.44
N GLN A 21 5.58 -28.82 9.07
CA GLN A 21 4.92 -28.92 7.77
C GLN A 21 3.88 -27.81 7.58
N LEU A 22 3.07 -27.52 8.61
CA LEU A 22 2.08 -26.44 8.56
C LEU A 22 2.75 -25.06 8.41
N HIS A 23 3.86 -24.83 9.11
CA HIS A 23 4.63 -23.59 8.98
C HIS A 23 5.21 -23.43 7.57
N GLU A 24 5.76 -24.49 6.99
CA GLU A 24 6.26 -24.49 5.62
C GLU A 24 5.15 -24.19 4.61
N GLN A 25 3.97 -24.79 4.78
CA GLN A 25 2.80 -24.53 3.93
C GLN A 25 2.33 -23.07 4.03
N LEU A 26 2.30 -22.51 5.24
CA LEU A 26 1.91 -21.11 5.45
C LEU A 26 2.91 -20.17 4.79
N THR A 27 4.21 -20.38 5.01
CA THR A 27 5.27 -19.56 4.42
C THR A 27 5.19 -19.59 2.89
N GLN A 28 5.05 -20.78 2.30
CA GLN A 28 4.85 -20.90 0.85
C GLN A 28 3.57 -20.21 0.35
N SER A 29 2.49 -20.22 1.14
CA SER A 29 1.25 -19.53 0.79
C SER A 29 1.44 -18.01 0.80
N VAL A 30 2.15 -17.48 1.80
CA VAL A 30 2.50 -16.06 1.88
C VAL A 30 3.40 -15.66 0.71
N ASP A 31 4.40 -16.47 0.38
CA ASP A 31 5.30 -16.21 -0.75
C ASP A 31 4.54 -16.22 -2.08
N ARG A 32 3.67 -17.21 -2.31
CA ARG A 32 2.81 -17.26 -3.50
C ARG A 32 1.86 -16.07 -3.58
N PHE A 33 1.28 -15.66 -2.44
CA PHE A 33 0.45 -14.46 -2.40
C PHE A 33 1.26 -13.22 -2.78
N ASN A 34 2.43 -12.99 -2.18
CA ASN A 34 3.27 -11.84 -2.49
C ASN A 34 3.81 -11.84 -3.92
N GLN A 35 4.05 -13.01 -4.53
CA GLN A 35 4.51 -13.13 -5.92
C GLN A 35 3.37 -12.89 -6.92
N ASN A 36 2.19 -13.44 -6.68
CA ASN A 36 1.05 -13.32 -7.58
C ASN A 36 0.32 -11.98 -7.43
N PHE A 37 0.28 -11.47 -6.20
CA PHE A 37 -0.15 -10.13 -5.87
C PHE A 37 1.11 -9.30 -5.64
N ALA A 38 1.80 -8.95 -6.73
CA ALA A 38 2.64 -7.77 -6.69
C ALA A 38 1.77 -6.65 -6.11
N PRO A 39 2.24 -5.86 -5.13
CA PRO A 39 1.51 -4.67 -4.72
C PRO A 39 1.45 -3.80 -5.97
N LEU A 40 0.34 -3.94 -6.71
CA LEU A 40 -0.08 -2.92 -7.63
C LEU A 40 -0.11 -1.71 -6.73
N LEU A 41 0.79 -0.75 -6.96
CA LEU A 41 0.63 0.58 -6.42
C LEU A 41 -0.68 1.06 -7.05
N VAL A 42 -1.79 0.68 -6.41
CA VAL A 42 -3.12 1.09 -6.81
C VAL A 42 -3.12 2.56 -6.46
N HIS A 43 -2.81 3.37 -7.46
CA HIS A 43 -2.99 4.79 -7.35
C HIS A 43 -4.50 5.02 -7.20
N LYS A 44 -4.90 5.85 -6.23
CA LYS A 44 -6.32 6.22 -6.02
C LYS A 44 -6.94 6.77 -7.30
N GLY A 45 -6.15 7.54 -8.05
CA GLY A 45 -6.46 8.00 -9.40
C GLY A 45 -5.26 7.87 -10.34
N GLN A 46 -5.50 8.16 -11.62
CA GLN A 46 -4.45 8.25 -12.62
C GLN A 46 -4.83 9.22 -13.72
N PHE A 47 -4.00 10.25 -13.93
CA PHE A 47 -4.02 11.09 -15.11
C PHE A 47 -3.37 10.38 -16.31
N LYS A 48 -4.13 10.23 -17.40
CA LYS A 48 -3.64 9.75 -18.71
C LYS A 48 -4.01 10.75 -19.80
N GLY A 49 -3.08 11.65 -20.12
CA GLY A 49 -3.16 12.57 -21.26
C GLY A 49 -4.22 13.66 -21.10
N LYS A 50 -5.50 13.32 -21.17
CA LYS A 50 -6.63 14.26 -20.99
C LYS A 50 -7.74 13.69 -20.11
N GLN A 51 -7.55 12.49 -19.59
CA GLN A 51 -8.54 11.79 -18.77
C GLN A 51 -7.96 11.54 -17.39
N ILE A 52 -8.79 11.69 -16.37
CA ILE A 52 -8.49 11.27 -15.00
C ILE A 52 -9.35 10.05 -14.72
N PHE A 53 -8.70 8.94 -14.41
CA PHE A 53 -9.36 7.72 -13.94
C PHE A 53 -9.32 7.72 -12.41
N ILE A 54 -10.45 7.45 -11.77
CA ILE A 54 -10.52 7.27 -10.31
C ILE A 54 -10.89 5.82 -10.05
N TYR A 55 -10.06 5.12 -9.29
CA TYR A 55 -10.23 3.69 -9.02
C TYR A 55 -10.79 3.45 -7.62
N GLU A 56 -10.45 4.30 -6.66
CA GLU A 56 -10.98 4.22 -5.29
C GLU A 56 -11.04 5.59 -4.61
N PHE A 57 -12.02 5.74 -3.71
CA PHE A 57 -12.07 6.81 -2.73
C PHE A 57 -12.92 6.34 -1.54
N SER A 58 -12.57 6.80 -0.35
CA SER A 58 -13.25 6.44 0.91
C SER A 58 -14.26 7.48 1.38
N SER A 59 -14.18 8.70 0.86
CA SER A 59 -15.08 9.82 1.17
C SER A 59 -15.03 10.90 0.09
N ILE A 60 -15.94 11.88 0.15
CA ILE A 60 -15.87 13.05 -0.74
C ILE A 60 -14.58 13.85 -0.53
N ASP A 61 -14.10 13.96 0.70
CA ASP A 61 -12.86 14.68 1.01
C ASP A 61 -11.63 13.98 0.41
N ASP A 62 -11.58 12.64 0.47
CA ASP A 62 -10.55 11.80 -0.15
C ASP A 62 -10.59 11.92 -1.69
N LEU A 63 -11.79 11.87 -2.28
CA LEU A 63 -11.98 12.07 -3.73
C LEU A 63 -11.51 13.46 -4.17
N ARG A 64 -11.84 14.50 -3.41
CA ARG A 64 -11.40 15.88 -3.69
C ARG A 64 -9.87 16.00 -3.69
N LEU A 65 -9.20 15.41 -2.70
CA LEU A 65 -7.73 15.39 -2.68
C LEU A 65 -7.13 14.60 -3.83
N THR A 66 -7.70 13.43 -4.13
CA THR A 66 -7.24 12.58 -5.23
C THR A 66 -7.35 13.33 -6.57
N LEU A 67 -8.48 13.97 -6.83
CA LEU A 67 -8.65 14.79 -8.03
C LEU A 67 -7.67 15.96 -8.08
N ALA A 68 -7.46 16.66 -6.97
CA ALA A 68 -6.49 17.76 -6.90
C ALA A 68 -5.05 17.29 -7.19
N HIS A 69 -4.67 16.09 -6.72
CA HIS A 69 -3.40 15.45 -7.04
C HIS A 69 -3.25 15.20 -8.55
N GLU A 70 -4.23 14.55 -9.17
CA GLU A 70 -4.22 14.25 -10.61
C GLU A 70 -4.24 15.53 -11.46
N PHE A 71 -4.94 16.58 -11.01
CA PHE A 71 -4.88 17.89 -11.65
C PHE A 71 -3.48 18.50 -11.59
N GLY A 72 -2.73 18.30 -10.50
CA GLY A 72 -1.33 18.70 -10.46
C GLY A 72 -0.52 18.04 -11.59
N HIS A 73 -0.74 16.76 -11.87
CA HIS A 73 -0.12 16.09 -13.02
C HIS A 73 -0.58 16.67 -14.37
N THR A 74 -1.84 17.10 -14.50
CA THR A 74 -2.33 17.79 -15.71
C THR A 74 -1.59 19.11 -15.97
N LEU A 75 -1.13 19.77 -14.90
CA LEU A 75 -0.31 20.98 -14.94
C LEU A 75 1.19 20.70 -15.12
N GLY A 76 1.59 19.43 -15.25
CA GLY A 76 2.98 19.02 -15.41
C GLY A 76 3.77 18.86 -14.10
N LEU A 77 3.10 18.95 -12.94
CA LEU A 77 3.76 18.77 -11.65
C LEU A 77 4.18 17.32 -11.46
N LYS A 78 5.43 17.13 -11.00
CA LYS A 78 5.97 15.80 -10.67
C LYS A 78 5.88 15.53 -9.18
N HIS A 79 5.93 14.25 -8.83
CA HIS A 79 5.92 13.79 -7.45
C HIS A 79 6.95 14.50 -6.57
N THR A 80 6.52 14.84 -5.34
CA THR A 80 7.39 15.38 -4.30
C THR A 80 7.80 14.30 -3.31
N HIS A 81 8.78 14.62 -2.46
CA HIS A 81 9.20 13.76 -1.34
C HIS A 81 8.57 14.20 0.00
N ASN A 82 7.81 15.30 0.01
CA ASN A 82 7.17 15.82 1.22
C ASN A 82 5.87 15.03 1.47
N PRO A 83 5.75 14.24 2.55
CA PRO A 83 4.58 13.38 2.75
C PRO A 83 3.26 14.14 2.96
N LYS A 84 3.33 15.44 3.30
CA LYS A 84 2.17 16.32 3.45
C LYS A 84 1.82 17.10 2.18
N SER A 85 2.64 17.04 1.14
CA SER A 85 2.40 17.73 -0.13
C SER A 85 1.23 17.08 -0.88
N LEU A 86 0.51 17.90 -1.65
CA LEU A 86 -0.56 17.42 -2.51
C LEU A 86 -0.06 16.39 -3.53
N ILE A 87 1.13 16.63 -4.10
CA ILE A 87 1.73 15.81 -5.16
C ILE A 87 2.65 14.71 -4.58
N TYR A 88 2.49 14.36 -3.31
CA TYR A 88 3.18 13.20 -2.74
C TYR A 88 2.57 11.89 -3.30
N PRO A 89 3.36 10.86 -3.69
CA PRO A 89 2.86 9.65 -4.36
C PRO A 89 1.79 8.85 -3.62
N ARG A 90 1.56 9.13 -2.33
CA ARG A 90 0.60 8.41 -1.48
C ARG A 90 -0.21 9.40 -0.64
N ILE A 91 -1.53 9.42 -0.80
CA ILE A 91 -2.40 10.22 0.07
C ILE A 91 -2.53 9.50 1.41
N LYS A 92 -1.91 10.04 2.46
CA LYS A 92 -1.89 9.46 3.80
C LYS A 92 -1.79 10.49 4.92
N GLU A 93 -0.83 11.41 4.83
CA GLU A 93 -0.51 12.37 5.92
C GLU A 93 -1.17 13.75 5.71
N GLN A 94 -1.88 13.92 4.60
CA GLN A 94 -2.69 15.10 4.32
C GLN A 94 -3.98 15.08 5.14
N ASP A 95 -4.43 16.22 5.64
CA ASP A 95 -5.78 16.37 6.21
C ASP A 95 -6.78 16.50 5.06
N PRO A 96 -7.63 15.49 4.77
CA PRO A 96 -8.51 15.55 3.60
C PRO A 96 -9.59 16.63 3.73
N LYS A 97 -10.01 16.97 4.95
CA LYS A 97 -11.09 17.92 5.21
C LYS A 97 -10.62 19.35 5.06
N ASN A 98 -9.48 19.68 5.67
CA ASN A 98 -8.96 21.06 5.71
C ASN A 98 -7.61 21.19 5.00
N PHE A 99 -7.38 20.40 3.95
CA PHE A 99 -6.12 20.43 3.22
C PHE A 99 -5.77 21.82 2.73
N GLN A 100 -4.53 22.23 2.99
CA GLN A 100 -3.92 23.44 2.45
C GLN A 100 -2.67 23.07 1.67
N LEU A 101 -2.43 23.76 0.56
CA LEU A 101 -1.20 23.60 -0.22
C LEU A 101 0.00 23.86 0.68
N THR A 102 0.96 22.94 0.65
CA THR A 102 2.22 23.10 1.38
C THR A 102 3.13 24.09 0.68
N ALA A 103 4.16 24.57 1.38
CA ALA A 103 5.20 25.39 0.76
C ALA A 103 5.87 24.68 -0.43
N THR A 104 5.98 23.34 -0.38
CA THR A 104 6.50 22.52 -1.49
C THR A 104 5.57 22.56 -2.70
N ASP A 105 4.25 22.50 -2.50
CA ASP A 105 3.27 22.59 -3.58
C ASP A 105 3.30 23.97 -4.25
N LEU A 106 3.38 25.03 -3.43
CA LEU A 106 3.45 26.41 -3.92
C LEU A 106 4.75 26.69 -4.69
N ALA A 107 5.88 26.17 -4.21
CA ALA A 107 7.15 26.29 -4.92
C ALA A 107 7.09 25.62 -6.30
N LEU A 108 6.50 24.42 -6.39
CA LEU A 108 6.33 23.72 -7.66
C LEU A 108 5.49 24.52 -8.66
N LEU A 109 4.37 25.10 -8.23
CA LEU A 109 3.49 25.90 -9.09
C LEU A 109 4.20 27.16 -9.64
N ASN A 110 5.08 27.76 -8.84
CA ASN A 110 5.83 28.95 -9.24
C ASN A 110 6.97 28.66 -10.22
N HIS A 111 7.42 27.40 -10.33
CA HIS A 111 8.49 26.98 -11.24
C HIS A 111 7.98 26.55 -12.63
N THR A 112 6.66 26.48 -12.83
CA THR A 112 6.02 26.10 -14.10
C THR A 112 5.75 27.27 -15.07
N ASN A 113 6.36 28.45 -14.84
CA ASN A 113 6.28 29.62 -15.74
C ASN A 113 7.52 29.78 -16.60
#